data_AF-A0A3D0N9F3-F1
#
_entry.id   AF-A0A3D0N9F3-F1
#
_cell.length_a   1.000
_cell.length_b   1.000
_cell.length_c   1.000
_cell.angle_alpha   90.00
_cell.angle_beta   90.00
_cell.angle_gamma   90.00
#
_symmetry.space_group_name_H-M   'P 1'
#
loop_
_entity.id
_entity.type
_entity.pdbx_description
1 polymer ?
#
loop_
_entity_poly.entity_id
_entity_poly.type
_entity_poly.pdbx_seq_one_letter_code
_entity_poly.pdbx_strand_id
1 'polypeptide(L)' 'MILTETHDLTSDTALASLQENSRRRKIDPTTCERDYSNEEREFMQAMEEYKRQSGRNFPTCSEILEVVRNLGYSKTN' A
#
# COMPACT_ATOMS: atom_id res chain seq x y z
N MET A 1 -33.59 -54.03 9.54
CA MET A 1 -32.88 -53.65 8.30
C MET A 1 -31.66 -52.86 8.74
N ILE A 2 -30.50 -53.33 8.32
CA ILE A 2 -29.14 -53.08 8.84
C ILE A 2 -28.48 -51.94 8.02
N LEU A 3 -27.33 -51.44 8.52
CA LEU A 3 -26.31 -50.54 7.95
C LEU A 3 -26.36 -49.12 8.57
N THR A 4 -25.50 -48.70 9.51
CA THR A 4 -24.01 -48.55 9.57
C THR A 4 -23.41 -47.70 8.46
N GLU A 5 -22.70 -46.64 8.91
CA GLU A 5 -21.64 -45.89 8.21
C GLU A 5 -22.14 -45.05 7.00
N THR A 6 -21.62 -43.85 6.73
CA THR A 6 -20.21 -43.48 6.68
C THR A 6 -20.02 -41.99 6.98
N HIS A 7 -19.12 -41.70 7.93
CA HIS A 7 -18.16 -40.62 7.74
C HIS A 7 -17.35 -40.95 6.49
N ASP A 8 -17.20 -40.01 5.55
CA ASP A 8 -15.96 -39.75 4.80
C ASP A 8 -16.17 -38.48 3.97
N LEU A 9 -15.43 -37.42 4.30
CA LEU A 9 -14.26 -36.95 3.54
C LEU A 9 -14.62 -36.40 2.15
N THR A 10 -14.30 -35.12 1.99
CA THR A 10 -13.30 -34.64 1.01
C THR A 10 -13.30 -33.12 1.16
N SER A 11 -12.40 -32.57 1.98
CA SER A 11 -11.04 -32.20 1.58
C SER A 11 -11.04 -31.16 0.46
N ASP A 12 -10.57 -29.97 0.85
CA ASP A 12 -9.58 -29.21 0.11
C ASP A 12 -9.81 -29.11 -1.39
N THR A 13 -10.57 -28.11 -1.86
CA THR A 13 -10.22 -27.30 -3.04
C THR A 13 -11.23 -26.14 -3.16
N ALA A 14 -11.16 -25.15 -2.27
CA ALA A 14 -11.87 -23.88 -2.50
C ALA A 14 -11.11 -22.65 -1.95
N LEU A 15 -9.82 -22.79 -1.64
CA LEU A 15 -8.96 -21.71 -1.15
C LEU A 15 -7.99 -21.14 -2.20
N ALA A 16 -8.26 -21.34 -3.49
CA ALA A 16 -7.33 -20.96 -4.56
C ALA A 16 -7.80 -19.78 -5.45
N SER A 17 -8.93 -19.12 -5.17
CA SER A 17 -9.45 -18.04 -6.03
C SER A 17 -9.80 -16.73 -5.33
N LEU A 18 -9.37 -16.53 -4.08
CA LEU A 18 -9.39 -15.20 -3.44
C LEU A 18 -8.11 -14.39 -3.70
N GLN A 19 -7.12 -14.97 -4.37
CA GLN A 19 -5.78 -14.39 -4.47
C GLN A 19 -5.54 -13.57 -5.76
N GLU A 20 -6.55 -13.41 -6.62
CA GLU A 20 -6.34 -12.98 -8.01
C GLU A 20 -7.06 -11.69 -8.41
N ASN A 21 -7.73 -10.96 -7.50
CA ASN A 21 -8.44 -9.75 -7.94
C ASN A 21 -8.55 -8.56 -6.96
N SER A 22 -7.57 -8.37 -6.07
CA SER A 22 -7.36 -7.04 -5.43
C SER A 22 -6.82 -5.99 -6.42
N ARG A 23 -7.18 -6.14 -7.71
CA ARG A 23 -6.84 -5.25 -8.81
C ARG A 23 -7.53 -3.92 -8.56
N ARG A 24 -6.77 -3.00 -7.97
CA ARG A 24 -7.12 -1.60 -7.78
C ARG A 24 -8.28 -1.43 -6.79
N ARG A 25 -7.95 -1.36 -5.50
CA ARG A 25 -8.78 -0.55 -4.60
C ARG A 25 -9.03 0.78 -5.33
N LYS A 26 -10.31 1.15 -5.50
CA LYS A 26 -10.69 2.51 -5.90
C LYS A 26 -10.28 3.42 -4.75
N ILE A 27 -8.99 3.70 -4.66
CA ILE A 27 -8.50 4.77 -3.81
C ILE A 27 -8.68 5.99 -4.68
N ASP A 28 -9.61 6.86 -4.30
CA ASP A 28 -9.69 8.15 -4.94
C ASP A 28 -8.34 8.85 -4.68
N PRO A 29 -7.59 9.24 -5.72
CA PRO A 29 -6.25 9.82 -5.57
C PRO A 29 -6.26 11.13 -4.77
N THR A 30 -7.45 11.70 -4.50
CA THR A 30 -7.65 12.90 -3.68
C THR A 30 -7.99 12.58 -2.24
N THR A 31 -8.45 11.37 -1.96
CA THR A 31 -8.72 10.91 -0.61
C THR A 31 -7.56 10.05 -0.19
N CYS A 32 -6.80 10.51 0.80
CA CYS A 32 -5.74 9.74 1.44
C CYS A 32 -6.29 8.51 2.22
N GLU A 33 -7.26 7.76 1.66
CA GLU A 33 -7.97 6.59 2.19
C GLU A 33 -7.12 5.32 2.25
N ARG A 34 -5.81 5.46 2.04
CA ARG A 34 -4.86 4.41 2.37
C ARG A 34 -4.48 4.58 3.84
N ASP A 35 -4.44 3.48 4.58
CA ASP A 35 -3.76 3.45 5.88
C ASP A 35 -2.26 3.66 5.64
N TYR A 36 -1.86 4.93 5.59
CA TYR A 36 -0.47 5.31 5.41
C TYR A 36 0.29 5.06 6.70
N SER A 37 1.48 4.47 6.58
CA SER A 37 2.40 4.38 7.71
C SER A 37 2.80 5.79 8.17
N ASN A 38 3.33 5.90 9.40
CA ASN A 38 3.84 7.18 9.90
C ASN A 38 4.92 7.77 8.96
N GLU A 39 5.75 6.90 8.39
CA GLU A 39 6.79 7.23 7.40
C GLU A 39 6.18 7.87 6.14
N GLU A 40 5.11 7.27 5.59
CA GLU A 40 4.42 7.81 4.42
C GLU A 40 3.76 9.17 4.73
N ARG A 41 3.22 9.35 5.94
CA ARG A 41 2.62 10.62 6.39
C ARG A 41 3.67 11.72 6.54
N GLU A 42 4.82 11.43 7.14
CA GLU A 42 5.93 12.36 7.26
C GLU A 42 6.45 12.79 5.88
N PHE A 43 6.58 11.85 4.95
CA PHE A 43 6.93 12.16 3.56
C PHE A 43 5.91 13.10 2.91
N MET A 44 4.61 12.84 3.07
CA MET A 44 3.57 13.72 2.53
C MET A 44 3.64 15.14 3.10
N GLN A 45 3.85 15.29 4.41
CA GLN A 45 3.99 16.60 5.05
C GLN A 45 5.24 17.34 4.55
N ALA A 46 6.38 16.66 4.45
CA ALA A 46 7.61 17.27 3.94
C ALA A 46 7.49 17.67 2.46
N MET A 47 6.77 16.88 1.66
CA MET A 47 6.47 17.21 0.27
C MET A 47 5.52 18.41 0.13
N GLU A 48 4.53 18.54 1.00
CA GLU A 48 3.65 19.72 1.03
C GLU A 48 4.43 20.98 1.39
N GLU A 49 5.30 20.90 2.40
CA GLU A 49 6.18 21.99 2.80
C GLU A 49 7.12 22.40 1.65
N TYR A 50 7.71 21.41 0.96
CA TYR A 50 8.55 21.65 -0.20
C TYR A 50 7.78 22.37 -1.33
N LYS A 51 6.56 21.94 -1.64
CA LYS A 51 5.72 22.59 -2.66
C LYS A 51 5.41 24.04 -2.29
N ARG A 52 5.14 24.31 -1.01
CA ARG A 52 4.87 25.66 -0.49
C ARG A 52 6.09 26.57 -0.61
N GLN A 53 7.29 26.06 -0.34
CA GLN A 53 8.54 26.82 -0.43
C GLN A 53 9.02 27.03 -1.87
N SER A 54 8.94 25.99 -2.71
CA SER A 54 9.43 26.02 -4.09
C SER A 54 8.49 26.73 -5.06
N GLY A 55 7.21 26.90 -4.69
CA GLY A 55 6.19 27.50 -5.56
C GLY A 55 5.84 26.67 -6.80
N ARG A 56 6.28 25.41 -6.85
CA ARG A 56 6.02 24.48 -7.96
C ARG A 56 5.08 23.37 -7.51
N ASN A 57 3.98 23.20 -8.24
CA ASN A 57 3.02 22.12 -7.99
C ASN A 57 3.60 20.73 -8.25
N PHE A 58 4.63 20.64 -9.12
CA PHE A 58 5.28 19.41 -9.53
C PHE A 58 6.80 19.49 -9.30
N PRO A 59 7.29 18.94 -8.19
CA PRO A 59 8.72 18.77 -7.97
C PRO A 59 9.32 17.76 -8.95
N THR A 60 10.58 17.96 -9.29
CA THR A 60 11.40 17.04 -10.10
C THR A 60 11.85 15.84 -9.27
N CYS A 61 12.24 14.75 -9.92
CA CYS A 61 12.74 13.56 -9.21
C CYS A 61 13.95 13.87 -8.32
N SER A 62 14.82 14.80 -8.74
CA SER A 62 15.97 15.24 -7.96
C SER A 62 15.55 15.96 -6.68
N GLU A 63 14.53 16.82 -6.75
CA GLU A 63 13.97 17.54 -5.61
C GLU A 63 13.26 16.59 -4.64
N ILE A 64 12.54 15.59 -5.15
CA ILE A 64 11.93 14.55 -4.32
C ILE A 64 13.01 13.78 -3.55
N LEU A 65 14.12 13.41 -4.20
CA LEU A 65 15.24 12.75 -3.52
C LEU A 65 15.86 13.61 -2.44
N GLU A 66 15.91 14.93 -2.62
CA GLU A 66 16.40 15.86 -1.59
C GLU A 66 15.47 15.87 -0.37
N VAL A 67 14.15 15.95 -0.57
CA VAL A 67 13.16 15.87 0.52
C VAL A 67 13.30 14.57 1.31
N VAL A 68 13.42 13.44 0.60
CA VAL A 68 13.59 12.11 1.20
C VAL A 68 14.88 12.05 2.03
N ARG A 69 15.99 12.62 1.53
CA ARG A 69 17.25 12.70 2.29
C ARG A 69 17.15 13.60 3.51
N ASN A 70 16.43 14.71 3.42
CA ASN A 70 16.22 15.63 4.55
C ASN A 70 15.42 14.99 5.68
N LEU A 71 14.54 14.04 5.35
CA LEU A 71 13.83 13.20 6.33
C LEU A 71 14.72 12.11 6.96
N GLY A 72 15.97 11.95 6.50
CA GLY A 72 16.92 10.96 7.02
C GLY A 72 16.84 9.59 6.33
N TYR A 73 16.03 9.43 5.28
CA TYR A 73 16.03 8.19 4.50
C TYR A 73 17.30 8.10 3.65
N SER A 74 18.04 7.01 3.84
CA SER A 74 19.23 6.68 3.05
C SER A 74 19.08 5.31 2.41
N LYS A 75 19.69 5.13 1.24
CA LYS A 75 19.78 3.81 0.63
C LYS A 75 20.65 2.90 1.52
N THR A 76 20.05 1.84 2.04
CA THR A 76 20.78 0.75 2.70
C THR A 76 21.40 -0.14 1.62
N ASN A 77 22.69 -0.45 1.76
CA ASN A 77 23.51 -1.10 0.74
C ASN A 77 23.36 -2.62 0.74
#